data_AF-A0A6N7PG79-F1
#
_entry.id   AF-A0A6N7PG79-F1
#
_cell.length_a   1.000
_cell.length_b   1.000
_cell.length_c   1.000
_cell.angle_alpha   90.00
_cell.angle_beta   90.00
_cell.angle_gamma   90.00
#
_symmetry.space_group_name_H-M   'P 1'
#
loop_
_entity.id
_entity.type
_entity.pdbx_description
1 polymer ?
#
loop_
_entity_poly.entity_id
_entity_poly.type
_entity_poly.pdbx_seq_one_letter_code
_entity_poly.pdbx_strand_id
1 'polypeptide(L)'
;MASNVRTFLVLVCIGAVALAGCGEDGAPSEDDAVEVSAEEMGLRDADEGAQRLEVMAGERSGEATIKPWSSWWFPTWDDFLFAERDGELSPLQKYDRYSSTVLRKTTTAAAYERENLYGRHASSWSGLCYAWALASILEPEPKGEVTHGSLHFAVGDLKALLLKTYEAVKDPPTVGDRNDGAWDDEYEDILPHVFHRVLVRELFQKQRPFIMDKDAGYEVWNVPVYKAITKIERDASARDVVHVRTVVFVASPDVESYDHVGTEATTREYTYDLRGVWVGDRFLVREGAWTENSRWDHPDFLILPPDRVTRASFNPEIDIATVDAILERRR
;
A
#
# COMPACT_ATOMS: atom_id res chain seq x y z
N MET A 1 66.47 27.70 -34.36
CA MET A 1 66.25 26.23 -34.38
C MET A 1 66.42 25.71 -32.97
N ALA A 2 65.37 25.05 -32.43
CA ALA A 2 65.31 24.32 -31.15
C ALA A 2 65.61 25.14 -29.86
N SER A 3 64.98 24.94 -28.69
CA SER A 3 63.90 24.07 -28.24
C SER A 3 63.67 24.32 -26.74
N ASN A 4 62.41 24.21 -26.31
CA ASN A 4 61.88 23.83 -24.99
C ASN A 4 61.94 24.78 -23.78
N VAL A 5 60.72 25.21 -23.41
CA VAL A 5 60.26 25.59 -22.07
C VAL A 5 59.67 24.35 -21.38
N ARG A 6 59.97 24.13 -20.10
CA ARG A 6 59.22 23.23 -19.20
C ARG A 6 59.10 23.90 -17.84
N THR A 7 57.87 24.15 -17.41
CA THR A 7 57.52 24.72 -16.10
C THR A 7 56.95 23.60 -15.21
N PHE A 8 57.36 23.62 -13.94
CA PHE A 8 57.04 22.68 -12.86
C PHE A 8 55.55 22.65 -12.51
N LEU A 9 55.05 21.46 -12.16
CA LEU A 9 53.78 21.24 -11.47
C LEU A 9 54.08 20.62 -10.10
N VAL A 10 53.60 21.25 -9.02
CA VAL A 10 53.70 20.75 -7.64
C VAL A 10 52.29 20.37 -7.16
N LEU A 11 52.16 19.16 -6.62
CA LEU A 11 50.97 18.60 -5.97
C LEU A 11 50.63 19.31 -4.66
N VAL A 12 49.34 19.50 -4.37
CA VAL A 12 48.79 19.59 -3.00
C VAL A 12 47.45 18.86 -2.93
N CYS A 13 47.36 17.89 -2.01
CA CYS A 13 46.14 17.19 -1.60
C CYS A 13 45.42 17.96 -0.48
N ILE A 14 44.10 18.12 -0.55
CA ILE A 14 43.17 18.43 0.57
C ILE A 14 41.81 17.86 0.10
N GLY A 15 41.00 17.08 0.82
CA GLY A 15 40.73 16.94 2.26
C GLY A 15 39.23 17.19 2.45
N ALA A 16 38.47 16.18 2.90
CA ALA A 16 37.03 16.25 3.10
C ALA A 16 36.64 17.17 4.27
N VAL A 17 35.56 17.95 4.12
CA VAL A 17 34.82 18.58 5.22
C VAL A 17 33.33 18.59 4.86
N ALA A 18 32.52 17.93 5.68
CA ALA A 18 31.09 18.18 5.79
C ALA A 18 30.88 19.35 6.78
N LEU A 19 29.85 20.18 6.56
CA LEU A 19 28.93 20.69 7.60
C LEU A 19 27.88 21.65 7.00
N ALA A 20 26.72 21.62 7.65
CA ALA A 20 25.45 22.29 7.36
C ALA A 20 25.49 23.83 7.24
N GLY A 21 24.48 24.38 6.56
CA GLY A 21 24.07 25.77 6.68
C GLY A 21 22.79 26.08 5.89
N CYS A 22 21.74 26.54 6.58
CA CYS A 22 20.58 27.21 6.00
C CYS A 22 20.94 28.65 5.59
N GLY A 23 20.40 29.14 4.48
CA GLY A 23 20.45 30.56 4.11
C GLY A 23 20.04 30.78 2.66
N GLU A 24 18.96 31.55 2.48
CA GLU A 24 18.41 32.04 1.20
C GLU A 24 19.42 32.87 0.40
N ASP A 25 19.48 32.63 -0.92
CA ASP A 25 19.41 33.64 -1.99
C ASP A 25 20.01 33.08 -3.28
N GLY A 26 19.20 33.04 -4.34
CA GLY A 26 19.67 32.77 -5.70
C GLY A 26 18.68 31.97 -6.52
N ALA A 27 17.73 32.64 -7.17
CA ALA A 27 16.89 32.04 -8.21
C ALA A 27 17.79 31.47 -9.33
N PRO A 28 17.64 30.18 -9.71
CA PRO A 28 18.20 29.67 -10.95
C PRO A 28 17.18 29.81 -12.10
N SER A 29 17.75 30.08 -13.26
CA SER A 29 17.16 30.26 -14.58
C SER A 29 16.40 29.03 -15.10
N GLU A 30 15.46 29.31 -15.99
CA GLU A 30 14.87 28.37 -16.95
C GLU A 30 15.97 27.60 -17.72
N ASP A 31 15.62 26.37 -18.11
CA ASP A 31 16.45 25.33 -18.75
C ASP A 31 17.41 24.56 -17.83
N ASP A 32 16.82 23.62 -17.08
CA ASP A 32 17.42 22.29 -16.90
C ASP A 32 16.29 21.26 -16.94
N ALA A 33 16.03 20.75 -18.14
CA ALA A 33 15.18 19.59 -18.35
C ALA A 33 15.81 18.39 -17.63
N VAL A 34 15.19 17.96 -16.54
CA VAL A 34 15.53 16.69 -15.90
C VAL A 34 15.08 15.58 -16.85
N GLU A 35 16.05 14.94 -17.49
CA GLU A 35 15.87 13.67 -18.19
C GLU A 35 15.31 12.65 -17.20
N VAL A 36 14.02 12.33 -17.37
CA VAL A 36 13.36 11.24 -16.67
C VAL A 36 14.04 9.94 -17.07
N SER A 37 14.68 9.29 -16.09
CA SER A 37 15.43 8.05 -16.26
C SER A 37 14.52 6.90 -16.66
N ALA A 38 15.01 6.04 -17.56
CA ALA A 38 14.32 4.95 -18.24
C ALA A 38 13.88 3.75 -17.36
N GLU A 39 13.32 3.98 -16.18
CA GLU A 39 12.64 2.97 -15.34
C GLU A 39 11.10 3.14 -15.28
N GLU A 40 10.54 4.19 -15.89
CA GLU A 40 9.10 4.31 -16.20
C GLU A 40 8.61 3.39 -17.35
N MET A 41 9.48 2.50 -17.83
CA MET A 41 9.17 1.55 -18.91
C MET A 41 8.43 0.28 -18.44
N GLY A 42 8.08 0.16 -17.17
CA GLY A 42 7.39 -1.02 -16.62
C GLY A 42 5.90 -1.17 -17.01
N LEU A 43 5.28 -0.13 -17.57
CA LEU A 43 3.86 -0.16 -17.99
C LEU A 43 3.64 0.19 -19.47
N ARG A 44 4.68 0.58 -20.21
CA ARG A 44 4.59 0.79 -21.67
C ARG A 44 4.76 -0.49 -22.49
N ASP A 45 5.42 -1.52 -21.96
CA ASP A 45 5.54 -2.81 -22.67
C ASP A 45 4.33 -3.75 -22.49
N ALA A 46 3.27 -3.30 -21.81
CA ALA A 46 1.96 -3.95 -21.83
C ALA A 46 1.04 -3.44 -22.97
N ASP A 47 1.57 -2.59 -23.86
CA ASP A 47 0.84 -1.91 -24.94
C ASP A 47 0.83 -2.66 -26.29
N GLU A 48 0.93 -3.99 -26.28
CA GLU A 48 0.48 -4.84 -27.40
C GLU A 48 -0.76 -5.67 -27.05
N GLY A 49 -1.42 -5.35 -25.93
CA GLY A 49 -2.62 -6.03 -25.46
C GLY A 49 -3.44 -5.22 -24.47
N ALA A 50 -3.47 -3.89 -24.57
CA ALA A 50 -4.42 -3.04 -23.85
C ALA A 50 -5.85 -3.48 -24.23
N GLN A 51 -6.40 -4.45 -23.48
CA GLN A 51 -7.77 -4.90 -23.67
C GLN A 51 -8.66 -3.68 -23.52
N ARG A 52 -9.33 -3.30 -24.61
CA ARG A 52 -10.38 -2.28 -24.60
C ARG A 52 -11.36 -2.66 -23.50
N LEU A 53 -11.68 -1.73 -22.61
CA LEU A 53 -12.67 -1.98 -21.58
C LEU A 53 -14.04 -2.08 -22.24
N GLU A 54 -14.64 -3.27 -22.18
CA GLU A 54 -15.99 -3.52 -22.69
C GLU A 54 -16.93 -3.72 -21.50
N VAL A 55 -18.04 -2.98 -21.47
CA VAL A 55 -19.07 -3.12 -20.45
C VAL A 55 -20.43 -3.44 -21.07
N MET A 56 -21.34 -3.98 -20.28
CA MET A 56 -22.73 -4.24 -20.67
C MET A 56 -23.66 -3.58 -19.67
N ALA A 57 -24.82 -3.11 -20.14
CA ALA A 57 -25.86 -2.62 -19.24
C ALA A 57 -26.38 -3.73 -18.33
N GLY A 58 -26.83 -3.36 -17.13
CA GLY A 58 -27.33 -4.26 -16.10
C GLY A 58 -26.41 -4.31 -14.89
N GLU A 59 -26.69 -5.27 -14.01
CA GLU A 59 -25.94 -5.49 -12.78
C GLU A 59 -24.96 -6.65 -12.92
N ARG A 60 -23.77 -6.47 -12.36
CA ARG A 60 -22.69 -7.44 -12.30
C ARG A 60 -22.06 -7.40 -10.92
N SER A 61 -21.58 -8.55 -10.46
CA SER A 61 -20.80 -8.64 -9.24
C SER A 61 -19.60 -9.53 -9.46
N GLY A 62 -18.50 -9.24 -8.77
CA GLY A 62 -17.37 -10.14 -8.65
C GLY A 62 -16.84 -10.12 -7.24
N GLU A 63 -16.32 -11.26 -6.82
CA GLU A 63 -15.82 -11.49 -5.48
C GLU A 63 -14.55 -12.32 -5.59
N ALA A 64 -13.55 -11.91 -4.82
CA ALA A 64 -12.28 -12.58 -4.75
C ALA A 64 -12.42 -13.94 -4.08
N THR A 65 -11.55 -14.87 -4.48
CA THR A 65 -11.45 -16.19 -3.85
C THR A 65 -10.91 -16.12 -2.42
N ILE A 66 -10.12 -15.10 -2.14
CA ILE A 66 -9.59 -14.78 -0.80
C ILE A 66 -10.39 -13.61 -0.25
N LYS A 67 -10.93 -13.80 0.96
CA LYS A 67 -11.52 -12.73 1.76
C LYS A 67 -10.46 -12.22 2.76
N PRO A 68 -9.94 -10.99 2.60
CA PRO A 68 -8.91 -10.44 3.47
C PRO A 68 -9.42 -10.32 4.92
N TRP A 69 -8.57 -10.66 5.89
CA TRP A 69 -8.89 -10.52 7.32
C TRP A 69 -8.67 -9.10 7.82
N SER A 70 -9.49 -8.70 8.79
CA SER A 70 -9.37 -7.42 9.49
C SER A 70 -8.30 -7.46 10.56
N SER A 71 -7.68 -6.32 10.80
CA SER A 71 -6.65 -6.16 11.82
C SER A 71 -6.60 -4.72 12.28
N TRP A 72 -6.22 -4.53 13.53
CA TRP A 72 -5.70 -3.25 13.95
C TRP A 72 -4.52 -2.87 13.04
N TRP A 73 -4.42 -1.59 12.65
CA TRP A 73 -3.34 -1.11 11.78
C TRP A 73 -2.09 -0.71 12.56
N PHE A 74 -2.10 -0.88 13.89
CA PHE A 74 -0.99 -0.55 14.80
C PHE A 74 -0.45 0.87 14.54
N PRO A 75 -1.22 1.90 14.95
CA PRO A 75 -0.85 3.27 14.70
C PRO A 75 0.55 3.60 15.23
N THR A 76 1.30 4.44 14.53
CA THR A 76 2.67 4.83 14.90
C THR A 76 2.78 5.50 16.27
N TRP A 77 1.68 6.06 16.77
CA TRP A 77 1.57 6.70 18.07
C TRP A 77 1.15 5.75 19.21
N ASP A 78 0.74 4.51 18.90
CA ASP A 78 0.36 3.50 19.89
C ASP A 78 1.61 2.74 20.36
N ASP A 79 1.74 2.52 21.67
CA ASP A 79 2.89 1.83 22.27
C ASP A 79 2.69 0.31 22.41
N PHE A 80 1.56 -0.23 21.95
CA PHE A 80 1.23 -1.66 21.99
C PHE A 80 2.37 -2.58 21.56
N LEU A 81 3.14 -2.21 20.53
CA LEU A 81 4.21 -3.03 19.97
C LEU A 81 5.38 -3.27 20.94
N PHE A 82 5.65 -2.36 21.87
CA PHE A 82 6.87 -2.39 22.69
C PHE A 82 6.67 -2.14 24.19
N ALA A 83 5.51 -1.64 24.61
CA ALA A 83 5.22 -1.35 26.01
C ALA A 83 4.57 -2.53 26.73
N GLU A 84 5.13 -2.90 27.88
CA GLU A 84 4.53 -3.87 28.80
C GLU A 84 3.25 -3.29 29.42
N ARG A 85 2.16 -4.06 29.47
CA ARG A 85 0.88 -3.64 30.05
C ARG A 85 0.39 -4.71 31.02
N ASP A 86 0.06 -4.31 32.25
CA ASP A 86 -0.47 -5.19 33.30
C ASP A 86 0.38 -6.45 33.59
N GLY A 87 1.70 -6.33 33.43
CA GLY A 87 2.66 -7.44 33.62
C GLY A 87 2.80 -8.37 32.41
N GLU A 88 2.08 -8.10 31.32
CA GLU A 88 2.18 -8.81 30.06
C GLU A 88 3.16 -8.10 29.10
N LEU A 89 4.11 -8.88 28.58
CA LEU A 89 5.06 -8.41 27.59
C LEU A 89 4.34 -7.98 26.30
N SER A 90 4.82 -6.92 25.66
CA SER A 90 4.40 -6.52 24.31
C SER A 90 4.79 -7.54 23.24
N PRO A 91 4.22 -7.48 22.01
CA PRO A 91 4.58 -8.38 20.91
C PRO A 91 6.09 -8.42 20.65
N LEU A 92 6.77 -7.27 20.62
CA LEU A 92 8.20 -7.23 20.33
C LEU A 92 9.07 -7.64 21.52
N GLN A 93 8.62 -7.42 22.77
CA GLN A 93 9.32 -7.98 23.94
C GLN A 93 9.20 -9.51 23.98
N LYS A 94 8.05 -10.06 23.59
CA LYS A 94 7.87 -11.51 23.42
C LYS A 94 8.77 -12.05 22.30
N TYR A 95 8.89 -11.33 21.18
CA TYR A 95 9.84 -11.65 20.11
C TYR A 95 11.29 -11.67 20.61
N ASP A 96 11.75 -10.62 21.30
CA ASP A 96 13.12 -10.54 21.84
C ASP A 96 13.40 -11.68 22.83
N ARG A 97 12.41 -12.01 23.66
CA ARG A 97 12.49 -13.14 24.60
C ARG A 97 12.51 -14.48 23.88
N TYR A 98 11.72 -14.67 22.82
CA TYR A 98 11.74 -15.88 22.01
C TYR A 98 13.11 -16.06 21.34
N SER A 99 13.61 -15.01 20.67
CA SER A 99 14.91 -15.03 19.99
C SER A 99 16.04 -15.38 20.94
N SER A 100 16.08 -14.76 22.13
CA SER A 100 17.14 -15.02 23.11
C SER A 100 17.05 -16.39 23.79
N THR A 101 15.84 -16.87 24.12
CA THR A 101 15.67 -18.12 24.89
C THR A 101 15.62 -19.37 24.01
N VAL A 102 14.97 -19.28 22.85
CA VAL A 102 14.78 -20.41 21.92
C VAL A 102 15.91 -20.45 20.88
N LEU A 103 16.17 -19.33 20.22
CA LEU A 103 17.16 -19.26 19.12
C LEU A 103 18.58 -18.92 19.59
N ARG A 104 18.76 -18.54 20.87
CA ARG A 104 20.05 -18.10 21.43
C ARG A 104 20.65 -16.90 20.68
N LYS A 105 19.79 -16.04 20.12
CA LYS A 105 20.14 -14.81 19.42
C LYS A 105 19.56 -13.63 20.18
N THR A 106 20.42 -12.76 20.71
CA THR A 106 19.97 -11.51 21.35
C THR A 106 19.53 -10.53 20.26
N THR A 107 18.36 -9.92 20.46
CA THR A 107 17.80 -8.85 19.64
C THR A 107 17.30 -7.75 20.56
N THR A 108 17.14 -6.54 20.02
CA THR A 108 16.54 -5.40 20.74
C THR A 108 15.39 -4.79 19.94
N ALA A 109 14.53 -5.63 19.35
CA ALA A 109 13.45 -5.19 18.47
C ALA A 109 12.48 -4.25 19.17
N ALA A 110 12.09 -4.53 20.42
CA ALA A 110 11.19 -3.66 21.17
C ALA A 110 11.82 -2.28 21.47
N ALA A 111 13.10 -2.26 21.84
CA ALA A 111 13.81 -1.01 22.11
C ALA A 111 14.00 -0.20 20.82
N TYR A 112 14.39 -0.86 19.72
CA TYR A 112 14.54 -0.21 18.42
C TYR A 112 13.23 0.43 17.95
N GLU A 113 12.11 -0.29 18.09
CA GLU A 113 10.78 0.21 17.71
C GLU A 113 10.45 1.51 18.47
N ARG A 114 10.60 1.47 19.80
CA ARG A 114 10.34 2.61 20.70
C ARG A 114 11.22 3.83 20.39
N GLU A 115 12.47 3.60 20.03
CA GLU A 115 13.48 4.65 19.93
C GLU A 115 13.58 5.25 18.53
N ASN A 116 13.19 4.51 17.48
CA ASN A 116 13.42 4.90 16.09
C ASN A 116 12.15 4.99 15.24
N LEU A 117 11.13 4.18 15.54
CA LEU A 117 9.93 4.06 14.69
C LEU A 117 8.67 4.61 15.35
N TYR A 118 8.61 4.61 16.69
CA TYR A 118 7.51 5.18 17.45
C TYR A 118 7.48 6.72 17.40
N GLY A 119 6.28 7.28 17.21
CA GLY A 119 6.05 8.72 17.21
C GLY A 119 4.81 9.09 18.02
N ARG A 120 5.00 9.58 19.25
CA ARG A 120 3.91 10.02 20.14
C ARG A 120 2.95 11.04 19.50
N HIS A 121 3.48 11.86 18.60
CA HIS A 121 2.74 12.92 17.89
C HIS A 121 2.58 12.60 16.40
N ALA A 122 2.77 11.34 16.01
CA ALA A 122 2.51 10.91 14.65
C ALA A 122 1.01 11.07 14.33
N SER A 123 0.70 11.31 13.06
CA SER A 123 -0.67 11.47 12.60
C SER A 123 -1.52 10.26 13.00
N SER A 124 -2.78 10.49 13.36
CA SER A 124 -3.68 9.45 13.88
C SER A 124 -3.87 8.26 12.93
N TRP A 125 -3.73 8.50 11.63
CA TRP A 125 -3.87 7.53 10.55
C TRP A 125 -2.57 6.78 10.18
N SER A 126 -1.41 7.30 10.59
CA SER A 126 -0.13 6.67 10.26
C SER A 126 0.06 5.35 11.02
N GLY A 127 0.55 4.32 10.34
CA GLY A 127 0.80 3.00 10.92
C GLY A 127 1.04 1.94 9.85
N LEU A 128 0.67 0.71 10.17
CA LEU A 128 0.86 -0.49 9.36
C LEU A 128 -0.32 -0.82 8.44
N CYS A 129 -1.13 0.17 8.00
CA CYS A 129 -2.30 -0.07 7.15
C CYS A 129 -1.92 -0.75 5.81
N TYR A 130 -0.83 -0.30 5.18
CA TYR A 130 -0.29 -0.91 3.96
C TYR A 130 0.19 -2.35 4.18
N ALA A 131 0.97 -2.58 5.25
CA ALA A 131 1.46 -3.90 5.62
C ALA A 131 0.31 -4.87 5.93
N TRP A 132 -0.72 -4.39 6.64
CA TRP A 132 -1.95 -5.14 6.90
C TRP A 132 -2.67 -5.49 5.60
N ALA A 133 -2.91 -4.52 4.72
CA ALA A 133 -3.64 -4.75 3.47
C ALA A 133 -2.94 -5.82 2.61
N LEU A 134 -1.61 -5.79 2.53
CA LEU A 134 -0.82 -6.84 1.85
C LEU A 134 -0.89 -8.19 2.57
N ALA A 135 -0.60 -8.22 3.87
CA ALA A 135 -0.57 -9.47 4.64
C ALA A 135 -1.96 -10.14 4.66
N SER A 136 -3.05 -9.36 4.73
CA SER A 136 -4.41 -9.88 4.74
C SER A 136 -4.82 -10.59 3.45
N ILE A 137 -4.20 -10.23 2.33
CA ILE A 137 -4.39 -10.85 1.03
C ILE A 137 -3.47 -12.06 0.86
N LEU A 138 -2.21 -11.94 1.27
CA LEU A 138 -1.15 -12.90 0.95
C LEU A 138 -1.01 -14.01 1.98
N GLU A 139 -1.54 -13.81 3.19
CA GLU A 139 -1.29 -14.67 4.32
C GLU A 139 -2.56 -15.22 4.97
N PRO A 140 -2.54 -16.49 5.41
CA PRO A 140 -3.59 -17.00 6.25
C PRO A 140 -3.63 -16.21 7.56
N GLU A 141 -4.83 -15.90 8.00
CA GLU A 141 -5.06 -15.20 9.26
C GLU A 141 -4.53 -16.03 10.45
N PRO A 142 -3.76 -15.43 11.38
CA PRO A 142 -3.59 -15.98 12.73
C PRO A 142 -4.94 -15.99 13.47
N LYS A 143 -5.47 -17.18 13.77
CA LYS A 143 -6.83 -17.35 14.36
C LYS A 143 -6.84 -17.77 15.83
N GLY A 144 -5.69 -18.09 16.39
CA GLY A 144 -5.57 -18.59 17.74
C GLY A 144 -4.20 -18.29 18.31
N GLU A 145 -4.13 -18.38 19.63
CA GLU A 145 -2.90 -18.15 20.38
C GLU A 145 -1.87 -19.23 20.10
N VAL A 146 -0.59 -18.86 20.20
CA VAL A 146 0.55 -19.78 20.07
C VAL A 146 1.40 -19.70 21.33
N THR A 147 1.85 -20.85 21.83
CA THR A 147 2.68 -20.94 23.04
C THR A 147 4.02 -21.57 22.74
N HIS A 148 5.10 -20.86 23.09
CA HIS A 148 6.48 -21.34 23.01
C HIS A 148 7.11 -21.35 24.40
N GLY A 149 7.07 -22.49 25.08
CA GLY A 149 7.54 -22.60 26.46
C GLY A 149 6.67 -21.76 27.41
N SER A 150 7.25 -20.73 28.01
CA SER A 150 6.52 -19.77 28.88
C SER A 150 6.06 -18.50 28.16
N LEU A 151 6.25 -18.42 26.84
CA LEU A 151 5.80 -17.28 26.04
C LEU A 151 4.44 -17.60 25.43
N HIS A 152 3.45 -16.77 25.75
CA HIS A 152 2.09 -16.84 25.19
C HIS A 152 1.90 -15.68 24.21
N PHE A 153 1.68 -16.00 22.95
CA PHE A 153 1.40 -15.03 21.89
C PHE A 153 -0.09 -15.06 21.59
N ALA A 154 -0.78 -13.95 21.87
CA ALA A 154 -2.17 -13.74 21.51
C ALA A 154 -2.32 -13.48 20.00
N VAL A 155 -3.55 -13.47 19.49
CA VAL A 155 -3.80 -13.23 18.05
C VAL A 155 -3.25 -11.86 17.63
N GLY A 156 -3.43 -10.83 18.45
CA GLY A 156 -2.90 -9.49 18.21
C GLY A 156 -1.38 -9.44 18.17
N ASP A 157 -0.69 -10.23 19.01
CA ASP A 157 0.78 -10.34 18.96
C ASP A 157 1.22 -10.96 17.63
N LEU A 158 0.56 -12.05 17.21
CA LEU A 158 0.92 -12.77 15.98
C LEU A 158 0.66 -11.93 14.74
N LYS A 159 -0.47 -11.20 14.71
CA LYS A 159 -0.76 -10.23 13.65
C LYS A 159 0.31 -9.14 13.66
N ALA A 160 0.55 -8.47 14.79
CA ALA A 160 1.57 -7.43 14.89
C ALA A 160 2.94 -7.87 14.33
N LEU A 161 3.44 -9.03 14.76
CA LEU A 161 4.71 -9.58 14.27
C LEU A 161 4.67 -9.88 12.77
N LEU A 162 3.58 -10.45 12.25
CA LEU A 162 3.42 -10.68 10.82
C LEU A 162 3.46 -9.36 10.03
N LEU A 163 2.69 -8.35 10.45
CA LEU A 163 2.64 -7.06 9.76
C LEU A 163 4.00 -6.36 9.76
N LYS A 164 4.79 -6.46 10.83
CA LYS A 164 6.16 -5.92 10.86
C LYS A 164 7.08 -6.56 9.80
N THR A 165 6.77 -7.76 9.30
CA THR A 165 7.49 -8.35 8.16
C THR A 165 7.03 -7.85 6.79
N TYR A 166 5.98 -7.04 6.71
CA TYR A 166 5.43 -6.51 5.46
C TYR A 166 5.63 -4.99 5.29
N GLU A 167 6.01 -4.28 6.35
CA GLU A 167 6.07 -2.81 6.35
C GLU A 167 7.07 -2.20 5.38
N ALA A 168 8.14 -2.92 5.03
CA ALA A 168 9.16 -2.47 4.10
C ALA A 168 9.11 -3.18 2.73
N VAL A 169 7.97 -3.79 2.38
CA VAL A 169 7.73 -4.37 1.04
C VAL A 169 7.74 -3.25 0.01
N LYS A 170 8.61 -3.37 -0.99
CA LYS A 170 8.79 -2.38 -2.06
C LYS A 170 8.03 -2.73 -3.32
N ASP A 171 7.65 -1.67 -4.04
CA ASP A 171 7.28 -1.66 -5.46
C ASP A 171 6.19 -2.67 -5.89
N PRO A 172 5.06 -2.82 -5.16
CA PRO A 172 3.94 -3.53 -5.76
C PRO A 172 3.43 -2.72 -6.97
N PRO A 173 2.89 -3.37 -8.02
CA PRO A 173 2.30 -2.64 -9.14
C PRO A 173 1.18 -1.71 -8.66
N THR A 174 1.34 -0.41 -8.92
CA THR A 174 0.39 0.65 -8.56
C THR A 174 -0.24 1.25 -9.81
N VAL A 175 -1.50 1.67 -9.71
CA VAL A 175 -2.26 2.37 -10.74
C VAL A 175 -2.83 3.64 -10.12
N GLY A 176 -2.57 4.79 -10.75
CA GLY A 176 -2.74 6.10 -10.13
C GLY A 176 -1.43 6.56 -9.50
N ASP A 177 -1.33 7.85 -9.25
CA ASP A 177 -0.25 8.49 -8.53
C ASP A 177 -0.73 8.82 -7.11
N ARG A 178 0.16 9.29 -6.25
CA ARG A 178 -0.22 9.69 -4.90
C ARG A 178 -0.52 11.18 -4.92
N ASN A 179 -1.70 11.57 -4.43
CA ASN A 179 -1.99 12.95 -4.10
C ASN A 179 -1.37 13.28 -2.72
N ASP A 180 -0.31 14.09 -2.70
CA ASP A 180 0.41 14.47 -1.48
C ASP A 180 0.10 15.92 -1.01
N GLY A 181 -0.80 16.59 -1.70
CA GLY A 181 -1.18 18.00 -1.53
C GLY A 181 -0.23 19.00 -2.20
N ALA A 182 0.65 18.58 -3.10
CA ALA A 182 1.52 19.43 -3.88
C ALA A 182 0.76 20.22 -4.97
N TRP A 183 1.41 21.26 -5.51
CA TRP A 183 0.79 22.18 -6.47
C TRP A 183 0.59 21.55 -7.86
N ASP A 184 1.28 20.45 -8.13
CA ASP A 184 1.23 19.64 -9.35
C ASP A 184 0.37 18.37 -9.20
N ASP A 185 -0.30 18.19 -8.06
CA ASP A 185 -1.17 17.04 -7.85
C ASP A 185 -2.46 17.13 -8.68
N GLU A 186 -2.68 16.08 -9.48
CA GLU A 186 -3.93 15.88 -10.19
C GLU A 186 -4.90 15.13 -9.29
N TYR A 187 -5.80 15.84 -8.62
CA TYR A 187 -6.84 15.26 -7.76
C TYR A 187 -7.71 14.19 -8.45
N GLU A 188 -7.79 14.17 -9.79
CA GLU A 188 -8.53 13.17 -10.59
C GLU A 188 -7.59 12.20 -11.36
N ASP A 189 -6.38 11.96 -10.85
CA ASP A 189 -5.36 11.11 -11.49
C ASP A 189 -5.85 9.68 -11.79
N ILE A 190 -6.66 9.09 -10.90
CA ILE A 190 -7.37 7.85 -11.20
C ILE A 190 -8.71 8.11 -11.87
N LEU A 191 -8.65 8.12 -13.21
CA LEU A 191 -9.85 8.22 -14.02
C LEU A 191 -10.80 7.01 -13.76
N PRO A 192 -12.13 7.20 -13.68
CA PRO A 192 -13.05 6.14 -13.27
C PRO A 192 -13.09 4.94 -14.22
N HIS A 193 -12.76 5.14 -15.49
CA HIS A 193 -12.66 4.05 -16.45
C HIS A 193 -11.39 3.20 -16.26
N VAL A 194 -10.36 3.74 -15.60
CA VAL A 194 -9.18 2.98 -15.14
C VAL A 194 -9.55 2.18 -13.89
N PHE A 195 -10.18 2.81 -12.90
CA PHE A 195 -10.72 2.14 -11.71
C PHE A 195 -11.65 0.97 -12.10
N HIS A 196 -12.63 1.22 -12.98
CA HIS A 196 -13.57 0.18 -13.44
C HIS A 196 -12.86 -0.96 -14.16
N ARG A 197 -11.77 -0.68 -14.89
CA ARG A 197 -10.96 -1.72 -15.55
C ARG A 197 -10.28 -2.63 -14.54
N VAL A 198 -9.76 -2.08 -13.43
CA VAL A 198 -9.18 -2.87 -12.34
C VAL A 198 -10.24 -3.75 -11.70
N LEU A 199 -11.45 -3.22 -11.43
CA LEU A 199 -12.56 -4.02 -10.90
C LEU A 199 -12.89 -5.21 -11.80
N VAL A 200 -13.07 -4.96 -13.10
CA VAL A 200 -13.38 -6.02 -14.07
C VAL A 200 -12.25 -7.05 -14.13
N ARG A 201 -11.00 -6.60 -14.23
CA ARG A 201 -9.84 -7.48 -14.36
C ARG A 201 -9.60 -8.31 -13.10
N GLU A 202 -9.52 -7.68 -11.94
CA GLU A 202 -9.11 -8.35 -10.71
C GLU A 202 -10.27 -9.09 -10.06
N LEU A 203 -11.43 -8.45 -9.86
CA LEU A 203 -12.54 -9.10 -9.17
C LEU A 203 -13.40 -9.95 -10.09
N PHE A 204 -13.74 -9.47 -11.29
CA PHE A 204 -14.76 -10.14 -12.10
C PHE A 204 -14.15 -11.26 -12.97
N GLN A 205 -12.91 -11.09 -13.42
CA GLN A 205 -12.21 -12.06 -14.27
C GLN A 205 -11.26 -12.96 -13.49
N LYS A 206 -10.38 -12.38 -12.66
CA LYS A 206 -9.34 -13.14 -11.93
C LYS A 206 -9.78 -13.60 -10.54
N GLN A 207 -10.85 -13.05 -9.99
CA GLN A 207 -11.31 -13.30 -8.61
C GLN A 207 -10.19 -13.10 -7.58
N ARG A 208 -9.47 -11.99 -7.70
CA ARG A 208 -8.36 -11.57 -6.83
C ARG A 208 -8.70 -10.26 -6.12
N PRO A 209 -8.32 -10.12 -4.84
CA PRO A 209 -8.43 -8.84 -4.17
C PRO A 209 -7.34 -7.89 -4.69
N PHE A 210 -7.60 -6.60 -4.54
CA PHE A 210 -6.62 -5.53 -4.74
C PHE A 210 -6.69 -4.57 -3.55
N ILE A 211 -5.76 -3.64 -3.44
CA ILE A 211 -5.73 -2.65 -2.36
C ILE A 211 -6.05 -1.30 -2.99
N MET A 212 -6.81 -0.47 -2.27
CA MET A 212 -7.04 0.92 -2.66
C MET A 212 -6.65 1.84 -1.52
N ASP A 213 -6.08 2.99 -1.84
CA ASP A 213 -6.25 4.13 -0.96
C ASP A 213 -7.69 4.61 -1.11
N LYS A 214 -8.41 4.61 0.01
CA LYS A 214 -9.86 4.60 -0.03
C LYS A 214 -10.44 5.97 -0.43
N ASP A 215 -9.73 7.07 -0.19
CA ASP A 215 -10.09 8.43 -0.56
C ASP A 215 -8.86 9.27 -0.98
N ALA A 216 -9.06 10.24 -1.88
CA ALA A 216 -8.05 11.19 -2.35
C ALA A 216 -7.72 12.31 -1.33
N GLY A 217 -7.76 11.97 -0.04
CA GLY A 217 -7.42 12.86 1.05
C GLY A 217 -5.92 12.85 1.38
N TYR A 218 -5.48 13.78 2.23
CA TYR A 218 -4.08 13.79 2.72
C TYR A 218 -3.71 12.52 3.52
N GLU A 219 -4.71 11.84 4.09
CA GLU A 219 -4.51 10.62 4.87
C GLU A 219 -4.46 9.40 3.97
N VAL A 220 -3.37 8.64 4.01
CA VAL A 220 -3.27 7.41 3.22
C VAL A 220 -3.82 6.22 3.99
N TRP A 221 -4.92 5.65 3.49
CA TRP A 221 -5.63 4.52 4.08
C TRP A 221 -5.75 3.35 3.10
N ASN A 222 -4.70 2.53 3.07
CA ASN A 222 -4.69 1.29 2.30
C ASN A 222 -5.69 0.29 2.87
N VAL A 223 -6.72 -0.04 2.11
CA VAL A 223 -7.73 -1.06 2.46
C VAL A 223 -7.84 -2.13 1.37
N PRO A 224 -7.96 -3.42 1.74
CA PRO A 224 -8.07 -4.49 0.76
C PRO A 224 -9.53 -4.64 0.28
N VAL A 225 -9.74 -4.45 -1.02
CA VAL A 225 -11.01 -4.65 -1.72
C VAL A 225 -11.14 -6.09 -2.17
N TYR A 226 -12.22 -6.76 -1.81
CA TYR A 226 -12.41 -8.18 -2.14
C TYR A 226 -13.73 -8.49 -2.85
N LYS A 227 -14.63 -7.52 -2.99
CA LYS A 227 -15.88 -7.69 -3.73
C LYS A 227 -16.35 -6.36 -4.29
N ALA A 228 -17.00 -6.41 -5.44
CA ALA A 228 -17.68 -5.27 -6.01
C ALA A 228 -19.00 -5.69 -6.66
N ILE A 229 -19.98 -4.79 -6.58
CA ILE A 229 -21.24 -4.87 -7.30
C ILE A 229 -21.35 -3.59 -8.12
N THR A 230 -21.50 -3.73 -9.43
CA THR A 230 -21.63 -2.61 -10.36
C THR A 230 -22.94 -2.70 -11.13
N LYS A 231 -23.67 -1.59 -11.12
CA LYS A 231 -24.88 -1.40 -11.93
C LYS A 231 -24.59 -0.37 -13.02
N ILE A 232 -24.83 -0.75 -14.28
CA ILE A 232 -24.59 0.08 -15.45
C ILE A 232 -25.92 0.34 -16.17
N GLU A 233 -26.25 1.61 -16.34
CA GLU A 233 -27.48 2.06 -17.01
C GLU A 233 -27.14 2.93 -18.22
N ARG A 234 -27.93 2.80 -19.30
CA ARG A 234 -27.76 3.64 -20.48
C ARG A 234 -28.31 5.03 -20.20
N ASP A 235 -27.61 6.07 -20.65
CA ASP A 235 -28.19 7.41 -20.65
C ASP A 235 -29.35 7.47 -21.67
N ALA A 236 -30.47 8.08 -21.28
CA ALA A 236 -31.68 8.16 -22.10
C ALA A 236 -31.55 9.15 -23.27
N SER A 237 -30.65 10.13 -23.14
CA SER A 237 -30.46 11.27 -24.04
C SER A 237 -29.14 11.21 -24.83
N ALA A 238 -28.10 10.63 -24.25
CA ALA A 238 -26.76 10.53 -24.83
C ALA A 238 -26.38 9.07 -25.10
N ARG A 239 -26.44 8.64 -26.37
CA ARG A 239 -26.17 7.24 -26.74
C ARG A 239 -24.74 6.78 -26.47
N ASP A 240 -23.81 7.72 -26.35
CA ASP A 240 -22.39 7.54 -26.09
C ASP A 240 -22.04 7.58 -24.60
N VAL A 241 -23.02 7.59 -23.70
CA VAL A 241 -22.85 7.64 -22.25
C VAL A 241 -23.54 6.45 -21.57
N VAL A 242 -22.90 5.91 -20.54
CA VAL A 242 -23.53 5.02 -19.54
C VAL A 242 -23.23 5.52 -18.13
N HIS A 243 -24.22 5.45 -17.26
CA HIS A 243 -24.10 5.78 -15.84
C HIS A 243 -23.73 4.52 -15.06
N VAL A 244 -22.76 4.64 -14.17
CA VAL A 244 -22.25 3.52 -13.38
C VAL A 244 -22.36 3.85 -11.90
N ARG A 245 -22.99 2.94 -11.14
CA ARG A 245 -22.93 2.93 -9.67
C ARG A 245 -22.22 1.66 -9.25
N THR A 246 -21.14 1.80 -8.49
CA THR A 246 -20.36 0.68 -7.97
C THR A 246 -20.29 0.72 -6.47
N VAL A 247 -20.60 -0.40 -5.83
CA VAL A 247 -20.36 -0.63 -4.40
C VAL A 247 -19.22 -1.61 -4.26
N VAL A 248 -18.13 -1.20 -3.62
CA VAL A 248 -17.01 -2.06 -3.25
C VAL A 248 -17.11 -2.47 -1.79
N PHE A 249 -16.67 -3.68 -1.46
CA PHE A 249 -16.59 -4.20 -0.10
C PHE A 249 -15.12 -4.36 0.27
N VAL A 250 -14.77 -3.84 1.45
CA VAL A 250 -13.40 -3.80 1.96
C VAL A 250 -13.34 -4.44 3.34
N ALA A 251 -12.19 -5.03 3.69
CA ALA A 251 -11.92 -5.32 5.09
C ALA A 251 -11.62 -4.01 5.80
N SER A 252 -12.12 -3.85 7.02
CA SER A 252 -11.92 -2.66 7.85
C SER A 252 -10.77 -2.87 8.84
N PRO A 253 -9.94 -1.83 9.09
CA PRO A 253 -8.99 -1.85 10.19
C PRO A 253 -9.64 -1.45 11.54
N ASP A 254 -10.86 -0.92 11.51
CA ASP A 254 -11.61 -0.44 12.68
C ASP A 254 -12.24 -1.60 13.47
N VAL A 255 -11.40 -2.43 14.08
CA VAL A 255 -11.82 -3.60 14.88
C VAL A 255 -11.87 -3.28 16.38
N GLU A 256 -12.74 -3.95 17.14
CA GLU A 256 -12.91 -3.68 18.58
C GLU A 256 -11.71 -4.08 19.46
N SER A 257 -10.81 -4.95 18.96
CA SER A 257 -9.68 -5.49 19.72
C SER A 257 -8.52 -5.88 18.79
N TYR A 258 -7.28 -5.81 19.30
CA TYR A 258 -6.08 -6.35 18.62
C TYR A 258 -6.23 -7.84 18.29
N ASP A 259 -6.99 -8.59 19.10
CA ASP A 259 -7.22 -10.02 18.93
C ASP A 259 -8.40 -10.37 18.00
N HIS A 260 -8.98 -9.39 17.30
CA HIS A 260 -10.07 -9.65 16.37
C HIS A 260 -9.71 -10.73 15.34
N VAL A 261 -10.62 -11.69 15.12
CA VAL A 261 -10.48 -12.75 14.12
C VAL A 261 -11.62 -12.67 13.12
N GLY A 262 -11.30 -12.74 11.83
CA GLY A 262 -12.22 -12.67 10.71
C GLY A 262 -12.13 -11.35 9.96
N THR A 263 -13.18 -11.05 9.21
CA THR A 263 -13.28 -9.84 8.39
C THR A 263 -14.46 -9.01 8.87
N GLU A 264 -14.15 -7.82 9.38
CA GLU A 264 -15.13 -6.75 9.55
C GLU A 264 -15.27 -6.05 8.18
N ALA A 265 -16.44 -6.15 7.56
CA ALA A 265 -16.65 -5.69 6.20
C ALA A 265 -17.34 -4.32 6.19
N THR A 266 -16.72 -3.34 5.54
CA THR A 266 -17.36 -2.05 5.23
C THR A 266 -17.51 -1.90 3.72
N THR A 267 -18.32 -0.93 3.30
CA THR A 267 -18.58 -0.67 1.88
C THR A 267 -18.26 0.75 1.52
N ARG A 268 -17.81 0.96 0.28
CA ARG A 268 -17.74 2.29 -0.35
C ARG A 268 -18.52 2.29 -1.64
N GLU A 269 -19.13 3.42 -1.94
CA GLU A 269 -19.94 3.60 -3.14
C GLU A 269 -19.33 4.68 -4.02
N TYR A 270 -19.21 4.37 -5.30
CA TYR A 270 -18.70 5.28 -6.31
C TYR A 270 -19.67 5.42 -7.48
N THR A 271 -19.90 6.64 -7.93
CA THR A 271 -20.70 6.95 -9.13
C THR A 271 -19.88 7.68 -10.19
N TYR A 272 -20.03 7.26 -11.44
CA TYR A 272 -19.31 7.82 -12.57
C TYR A 272 -20.00 7.56 -13.90
N ASP A 273 -19.72 8.40 -14.88
CA ASP A 273 -20.13 8.20 -16.27
C ASP A 273 -18.98 7.59 -17.06
N LEU A 274 -19.28 6.62 -17.92
CA LEU A 274 -18.35 6.12 -18.93
C LEU A 274 -18.82 6.56 -20.32
N ARG A 275 -17.89 7.08 -21.12
CA ARG A 275 -18.15 7.51 -22.50
C ARG A 275 -17.52 6.55 -23.49
N GLY A 276 -18.21 6.31 -24.60
CA GLY A 276 -17.83 5.21 -25.49
C GLY A 276 -18.79 5.01 -26.65
N VAL A 277 -18.70 3.84 -27.27
CA VAL A 277 -19.54 3.47 -28.42
C VAL A 277 -20.13 2.08 -28.24
N TRP A 278 -21.41 1.93 -28.58
CA TRP A 278 -22.05 0.61 -28.60
C TRP A 278 -21.64 -0.19 -29.84
N VAL A 279 -21.23 -1.43 -29.63
CA VAL A 279 -21.04 -2.45 -30.66
C VAL A 279 -21.89 -3.65 -30.27
N GLY A 280 -23.11 -3.72 -30.82
CA GLY A 280 -24.12 -4.69 -30.39
C GLY A 280 -24.63 -4.40 -28.97
N ASP A 281 -24.49 -5.37 -28.08
CA ASP A 281 -24.84 -5.30 -26.66
C ASP A 281 -23.69 -4.84 -25.76
N ARG A 282 -22.49 -4.64 -26.34
CA ARG A 282 -21.28 -4.20 -25.63
C ARG A 282 -21.04 -2.71 -25.84
N PHE A 283 -20.59 -2.04 -24.79
CA PHE A 283 -20.17 -0.65 -24.81
C PHE A 283 -18.65 -0.59 -24.70
N LEU A 284 -18.00 -0.12 -25.77
CA LEU A 284 -16.56 0.08 -25.82
C LEU A 284 -16.23 1.41 -25.14
N VAL A 285 -15.72 1.33 -23.91
CA VAL A 285 -15.38 2.48 -23.08
C VAL A 285 -14.10 3.13 -23.63
N ARG A 286 -14.11 4.46 -23.69
CA ARG A 286 -12.98 5.29 -24.13
C ARG A 286 -12.43 6.14 -23.00
N GLU A 287 -13.33 6.71 -22.21
CA GLU A 287 -13.02 7.62 -21.12
C GLU A 287 -14.14 7.53 -20.07
N GLY A 288 -13.99 8.26 -18.97
CA GLY A 288 -15.02 8.37 -17.96
C GLY A 288 -14.75 9.56 -17.05
N ALA A 289 -15.79 10.00 -16.34
CA ALA A 289 -15.73 11.13 -15.41
C ALA A 289 -16.49 10.80 -14.13
N TRP A 290 -15.93 11.16 -12.99
CA TRP A 290 -16.58 10.98 -11.69
C TRP A 290 -17.83 11.85 -11.57
N THR A 291 -18.85 11.35 -10.87
CA THR A 291 -20.14 12.05 -10.72
C THR A 291 -20.53 12.16 -9.25
N GLU A 292 -21.48 13.06 -8.97
CA GLU A 292 -22.08 13.22 -7.63
C GLU A 292 -21.00 13.39 -6.54
N ASN A 293 -21.11 12.63 -5.43
CA ASN A 293 -20.14 12.67 -4.33
C ASN A 293 -18.76 12.16 -4.74
N SER A 294 -18.70 11.24 -5.70
CA SER A 294 -17.44 10.64 -6.15
C SER A 294 -16.56 11.59 -6.94
N ARG A 295 -16.98 12.83 -7.20
CA ARG A 295 -16.08 13.90 -7.65
C ARG A 295 -15.13 14.38 -6.55
N TRP A 296 -15.41 14.03 -5.30
CA TRP A 296 -14.65 14.46 -4.12
C TRP A 296 -14.32 13.30 -3.16
N ASP A 297 -14.80 12.10 -3.47
CA ASP A 297 -14.67 10.90 -2.66
C ASP A 297 -14.58 9.70 -3.60
N HIS A 298 -13.41 9.56 -4.18
CA HIS A 298 -12.98 8.44 -5.01
C HIS A 298 -11.62 7.94 -4.52
N PRO A 299 -11.21 6.71 -4.88
CA PRO A 299 -9.87 6.23 -4.53
C PRO A 299 -8.79 7.17 -5.07
N ASP A 300 -7.64 7.24 -4.40
CA ASP A 300 -6.46 7.98 -4.88
C ASP A 300 -5.67 7.09 -5.86
N PHE A 301 -5.11 6.00 -5.32
CA PHE A 301 -4.42 4.98 -6.11
C PHE A 301 -4.90 3.57 -5.76
N LEU A 302 -4.58 2.64 -6.65
CA LEU A 302 -4.82 1.21 -6.48
C LEU A 302 -3.50 0.47 -6.51
N ILE A 303 -3.33 -0.46 -5.58
CA ILE A 303 -2.20 -1.39 -5.58
C ILE A 303 -2.72 -2.77 -5.98
N LEU A 304 -2.02 -3.41 -6.91
CA LEU A 304 -2.32 -4.77 -7.37
C LEU A 304 -1.32 -5.74 -6.74
N PRO A 305 -1.65 -6.43 -5.65
CA PRO A 305 -0.69 -7.28 -4.96
C PRO A 305 -0.23 -8.41 -5.88
N PRO A 306 1.10 -8.61 -6.03
CA PRO A 306 1.62 -9.77 -6.74
C PRO A 306 1.29 -11.05 -5.97
N ASP A 307 1.44 -12.22 -6.60
CA ASP A 307 1.17 -13.50 -5.93
C ASP A 307 2.10 -13.77 -4.74
N ARG A 308 3.27 -13.12 -4.74
CA ARG A 308 4.29 -13.18 -3.69
C ARG A 308 5.06 -11.87 -3.64
N VAL A 309 5.50 -11.51 -2.45
CA VAL A 309 6.40 -10.37 -2.20
C VAL A 309 7.61 -10.82 -1.40
N THR A 310 8.71 -10.08 -1.53
CA THR A 310 9.82 -10.19 -0.59
C THR A 310 9.48 -9.39 0.66
N ARG A 311 9.13 -10.10 1.74
CA ARG A 311 8.91 -9.52 3.07
C ARG A 311 10.17 -8.78 3.56
N ALA A 312 9.97 -7.68 4.29
CA ALA A 312 11.01 -6.87 4.90
C ALA A 312 10.43 -6.00 6.04
N SER A 313 11.28 -5.63 7.00
CA SER A 313 10.94 -4.77 8.13
C SER A 313 11.80 -3.51 8.15
N PHE A 314 11.24 -2.40 8.61
CA PHE A 314 12.00 -1.19 8.96
C PHE A 314 12.77 -1.36 10.27
N ASN A 315 12.37 -2.33 11.10
CA ASN A 315 13.09 -2.69 12.32
C ASN A 315 14.13 -3.78 11.98
N PRO A 316 15.44 -3.45 11.90
CA PRO A 316 16.48 -4.38 11.45
C PRO A 316 16.72 -5.53 12.44
N GLU A 317 16.18 -5.45 13.65
CA GLU A 317 16.23 -6.52 14.66
C GLU A 317 15.18 -7.63 14.39
N ILE A 318 14.21 -7.37 13.51
CA ILE A 318 13.17 -8.32 13.12
C ILE A 318 13.67 -9.20 11.97
N ASP A 319 13.82 -10.49 12.26
CA ASP A 319 14.15 -11.53 11.31
C ASP A 319 12.89 -12.30 10.90
N ILE A 320 12.63 -12.36 9.59
CA ILE A 320 11.42 -12.94 9.03
C ILE A 320 11.29 -14.44 9.39
N ALA A 321 12.40 -15.17 9.38
CA ALA A 321 12.39 -16.60 9.73
C ALA A 321 12.04 -16.84 11.20
N THR A 322 12.44 -15.92 12.08
CA THR A 322 12.10 -15.93 13.49
C THR A 322 10.62 -15.67 13.70
N VAL A 323 10.03 -14.69 12.99
CA VAL A 323 8.58 -14.46 12.99
C VAL A 323 7.83 -15.70 12.49
N ASP A 324 8.26 -16.30 11.37
CA ASP A 324 7.63 -17.52 10.87
C ASP A 324 7.69 -18.68 11.86
N ALA A 325 8.79 -18.83 12.59
CA ALA A 325 8.94 -19.85 13.63
C ALA A 325 8.00 -19.60 14.82
N ILE A 326 7.81 -18.35 15.23
CA ILE A 326 6.84 -17.97 16.27
C ILE A 326 5.42 -18.29 15.81
N LEU A 327 5.06 -17.96 14.56
CA LEU A 327 3.73 -18.23 14.00
C LEU A 327 3.50 -19.71 13.61
N GLU A 328 4.47 -20.60 13.86
CA GLU A 328 4.44 -22.02 13.48
C GLU A 328 4.21 -22.24 11.96
N ARG A 329 4.68 -21.31 11.14
CA ARG A 329 4.52 -21.34 9.69
C ARG A 329 5.52 -22.33 9.08
N ARG A 330 5.01 -23.32 8.35
CA ARG A 330 5.85 -24.23 7.55
C ARG A 330 6.29 -23.49 6.29
N ARG A 331 7.60 -23.49 6.02
CA ARG A 331 8.18 -22.97 4.76
C ARG A 331 7.72 -23.75 3.55
#